data_AF-A0A2V5X6S8-F1
#
_entry.id   AF-A0A2V5X6S8-F1
#
_cell.length_a   1.000
_cell.length_b   1.000
_cell.length_c   1.000
_cell.angle_alpha   90.00
_cell.angle_beta   90.00
_cell.angle_gamma   90.00
#
_symmetry.space_group_name_H-M   'P 1'
#
loop_
_entity.id
_entity.type
_entity.pdbx_description
1 polymer ?
#
loop_
_entity_poly.entity_id
_entity_poly.type
_entity_poly.pdbx_seq_one_letter_code
_entity_poly.pdbx_strand_id
1 'polypeptide(L)'
;LENFMAAFAEWQTQAVPMLERAQANVDTWPLDQFSCKQLRCAVQRTYKGARKALARAEAAPTTENFHRFRTKAKRLWYELRILRPINPVVLKNLSDDLRAMANLLGRAHDLSFLGDRLRGGDQKSEWEREGHKLLAVIEVSQGDLQRGAAELAEHFFAERPRDFGDRIASWLENWESEIAPSLAEALVR
;
A
#
# COMPACT_ATOMS: atom_id res chain seq x y z
N LEU A 1 21.76 9.68 14.86
CA LEU A 1 21.25 10.60 13.82
C LEU A 1 22.07 10.49 12.53
N GLU A 2 23.40 10.42 12.59
CA GLU A 2 24.27 10.24 11.40
C GLU A 2 23.93 8.98 10.58
N ASN A 3 23.69 7.81 11.19
CA ASN A 3 23.29 6.59 10.47
C ASN A 3 21.87 6.63 9.85
N PHE A 4 21.02 7.57 10.26
CA PHE A 4 19.71 7.79 9.63
C PHE A 4 19.90 8.72 8.42
N MET A 5 20.60 9.84 8.61
CA MET A 5 20.92 10.77 7.52
C MET A 5 21.76 10.12 6.42
N ALA A 6 22.72 9.23 6.76
CA ALA A 6 23.54 8.50 5.80
C ALA A 6 22.72 7.52 4.93
N ALA A 7 21.71 6.83 5.51
CA ALA A 7 20.81 5.96 4.75
C ALA A 7 19.92 6.72 3.75
N PHE A 8 19.81 8.04 3.94
CA PHE A 8 19.02 8.96 3.13
C PHE A 8 19.90 10.02 2.43
N ALA A 9 21.23 9.91 2.47
CA ALA A 9 22.11 10.97 1.99
C ALA A 9 22.04 11.16 0.46
N GLU A 10 21.57 10.14 -0.27
CA GLU A 10 21.54 10.14 -1.74
C GLU A 10 20.13 10.04 -2.33
N TRP A 11 19.06 10.01 -1.51
CA TRP A 11 17.72 9.80 -2.06
C TRP A 11 17.30 10.95 -2.99
N GLN A 12 17.77 12.18 -2.73
CA GLN A 12 17.48 13.33 -3.57
C GLN A 12 18.12 13.17 -4.96
N THR A 13 19.37 12.72 -5.02
CA THR A 13 20.10 12.46 -6.27
C THR A 13 19.42 11.42 -7.15
N GLN A 14 18.66 10.49 -6.54
CA GLN A 14 17.87 9.50 -7.26
C GLN A 14 16.44 9.98 -7.56
N ALA A 15 15.77 10.61 -6.59
CA ALA A 15 14.37 10.99 -6.67
C ALA A 15 14.13 12.18 -7.60
N VAL A 16 15.00 13.19 -7.59
CA VAL A 16 14.85 14.39 -8.43
C VAL A 16 14.81 14.01 -9.92
N PRO A 17 15.81 13.27 -10.46
CA PRO A 17 15.74 12.84 -11.87
C PRO A 17 14.54 11.95 -12.20
N MET A 18 14.11 11.10 -11.26
CA MET A 18 12.93 10.26 -11.45
C MET A 18 11.64 11.08 -11.54
N LEU A 19 11.50 12.10 -10.69
CA LEU A 19 10.34 13.00 -10.68
C LEU A 19 10.34 13.91 -11.91
N GLU A 20 11.50 14.47 -12.30
CA GLU A 20 11.64 15.24 -13.54
C GLU A 20 11.28 14.41 -14.77
N ARG A 21 11.77 13.16 -14.83
CA ARG A 21 11.40 12.23 -15.91
C ARG A 21 9.91 11.88 -15.88
N ALA A 22 9.31 11.69 -14.70
CA ALA A 22 7.88 11.45 -14.61
C ALA A 22 7.11 12.66 -15.14
N GLN A 23 7.42 13.86 -14.66
CA GLN A 23 6.80 15.13 -15.09
C GLN A 23 6.91 15.33 -16.60
N ALA A 24 8.09 15.15 -17.18
CA ALA A 24 8.32 15.33 -18.62
C ALA A 24 7.52 14.36 -19.51
N ASN A 25 7.07 13.23 -18.96
CA ASN A 25 6.36 12.21 -19.72
C ASN A 25 4.84 12.18 -19.45
N VAL A 26 4.34 12.88 -18.42
CA VAL A 26 2.91 12.83 -18.02
C VAL A 26 2.00 13.16 -19.19
N ASP A 27 2.33 14.18 -19.98
CA ASP A 27 1.52 14.62 -21.13
C ASP A 27 1.52 13.62 -22.30
N THR A 28 2.47 12.69 -22.31
CA THR A 28 2.62 11.65 -23.34
C THR A 28 2.07 10.29 -22.92
N TRP A 29 1.47 10.19 -21.73
CA TRP A 29 0.89 8.93 -21.29
C TRP A 29 -0.32 8.58 -22.18
N PRO A 30 -0.43 7.33 -22.66
CA PRO A 30 -1.50 6.90 -23.55
C PRO A 30 -2.81 6.68 -22.77
N LEU A 31 -3.33 7.75 -22.15
CA LEU A 31 -4.51 7.72 -21.30
C LEU A 31 -5.81 7.50 -22.11
N ASP A 32 -5.82 7.95 -23.36
CA ASP A 32 -6.88 7.76 -24.34
C ASP A 32 -7.17 6.29 -24.67
N GLN A 33 -6.20 5.40 -24.43
CA GLN A 33 -6.32 3.97 -24.70
C GLN A 33 -6.90 3.17 -23.52
N PHE A 34 -7.25 3.80 -22.40
CA PHE A 34 -7.80 3.13 -21.23
C PHE A 34 -9.32 3.10 -21.24
N SER A 35 -9.88 1.93 -21.55
CA SER A 35 -11.30 1.64 -21.37
C SER A 35 -11.67 1.39 -19.90
N CYS A 36 -12.94 1.63 -19.55
CA CYS A 36 -13.53 1.23 -18.27
C CYS A 36 -13.24 -0.25 -17.93
N LYS A 37 -13.26 -1.12 -18.96
CA LYS A 37 -12.92 -2.55 -18.82
C LYS A 37 -11.46 -2.76 -18.40
N GLN A 38 -10.49 -2.02 -18.95
CA GLN A 38 -9.08 -2.14 -18.57
C GLN A 38 -8.84 -1.66 -17.13
N LEU A 39 -9.44 -0.53 -16.74
CA LEU A 39 -9.36 0.00 -15.37
C LEU A 39 -9.94 -0.99 -14.36
N ARG A 40 -11.16 -1.47 -14.61
CA ARG A 40 -11.82 -2.51 -13.82
C ARG A 40 -10.94 -3.77 -13.67
N CYS A 41 -10.40 -4.29 -14.77
CA CYS A 41 -9.51 -5.45 -14.77
C CYS A 41 -8.22 -5.20 -13.96
N ALA A 42 -7.66 -3.99 -14.03
CA ALA A 42 -6.47 -3.62 -13.27
C ALA A 42 -6.74 -3.66 -11.76
N VAL A 43 -7.79 -2.97 -11.32
CA VAL A 43 -8.21 -2.93 -9.91
C VAL A 43 -8.55 -4.32 -9.39
N GLN A 44 -9.36 -5.10 -10.13
CA GLN A 44 -9.71 -6.47 -9.78
C GLN A 44 -8.46 -7.36 -9.61
N ARG A 45 -7.46 -7.21 -10.49
CA ARG A 45 -6.21 -7.97 -10.41
C ARG A 45 -5.41 -7.59 -9.17
N THR A 46 -5.30 -6.31 -8.87
CA THR A 46 -4.60 -5.83 -7.67
C THR A 46 -5.31 -6.28 -6.39
N TYR A 47 -6.64 -6.16 -6.33
CA TYR A 47 -7.46 -6.68 -5.23
C TYR A 47 -7.25 -8.18 -5.01
N LYS A 48 -7.35 -8.99 -6.08
CA LYS A 48 -7.08 -10.45 -6.02
C LYS A 48 -5.66 -10.73 -5.53
N GLY A 49 -4.68 -9.95 -5.98
CA GLY A 49 -3.28 -10.09 -5.59
C GLY A 49 -3.06 -9.76 -4.11
N ALA A 50 -3.66 -8.69 -3.61
CA ALA A 50 -3.60 -8.30 -2.21
C ALA A 50 -4.27 -9.35 -1.32
N ARG A 51 -5.48 -9.81 -1.67
CA ARG A 51 -6.18 -10.89 -0.95
C ARG A 51 -5.36 -12.19 -0.87
N LYS A 52 -4.68 -12.58 -1.95
CA LYS A 52 -3.78 -13.74 -1.94
C LYS A 52 -2.54 -13.53 -1.07
N ALA A 53 -2.02 -12.30 -1.03
CA ALA A 53 -0.87 -11.98 -0.20
C ALA A 53 -1.24 -11.96 1.29
N LEU A 54 -2.44 -11.49 1.63
CA LEU A 54 -3.01 -11.57 2.98
C LEU A 54 -3.09 -13.02 3.45
N ALA A 55 -3.76 -13.89 2.70
CA ALA A 55 -3.90 -15.30 3.05
C ALA A 55 -2.54 -16.02 3.27
N ARG A 56 -1.50 -15.60 2.55
CA ARG A 56 -0.13 -16.11 2.74
C ARG A 56 0.51 -15.56 4.01
N ALA A 57 0.29 -14.29 4.33
CA ALA A 57 0.78 -13.68 5.56
C ALA A 57 0.08 -14.27 6.79
N GLU A 58 -1.21 -14.60 6.71
CA GLU A 58 -1.94 -15.29 7.78
C GLU A 58 -1.46 -16.74 7.96
N ALA A 59 -1.28 -17.48 6.86
CA ALA A 59 -0.80 -18.86 6.93
C ALA A 59 0.67 -18.97 7.39
N ALA A 60 1.50 -17.96 7.08
CA ALA A 60 2.91 -17.91 7.44
C ALA A 60 3.29 -16.45 7.79
N PRO A 61 3.17 -16.03 9.06
CA PRO A 61 3.30 -14.64 9.50
C PRO A 61 4.76 -14.18 9.58
N THR A 62 5.44 -14.13 8.44
CA THR A 62 6.81 -13.61 8.33
C THR A 62 6.81 -12.14 7.94
N THR A 63 7.87 -11.40 8.31
CA THR A 63 8.08 -10.02 7.89
C THR A 63 8.00 -9.87 6.37
N GLU A 64 8.57 -10.81 5.60
CA GLU A 64 8.51 -10.77 4.13
C GLU A 64 7.09 -10.91 3.60
N ASN A 65 6.28 -11.83 4.15
CA ASN A 65 4.91 -12.02 3.70
C ASN A 65 4.03 -10.80 4.01
N PHE A 66 4.16 -10.21 5.20
CA PHE A 66 3.47 -8.96 5.54
C PHE A 66 3.97 -7.76 4.71
N HIS A 67 5.27 -7.70 4.40
CA HIS A 67 5.81 -6.67 3.51
C HIS A 67 5.26 -6.79 2.08
N ARG A 68 5.16 -8.02 1.57
CA ARG A 68 4.55 -8.33 0.27
C ARG A 68 3.07 -7.94 0.25
N PHE A 69 2.33 -8.26 1.31
CA PHE A 69 0.94 -7.85 1.46
C PHE A 69 0.80 -6.32 1.48
N ARG A 70 1.56 -5.62 2.33
CA ARG A 70 1.61 -4.14 2.41
C ARG A 70 1.81 -3.51 1.03
N THR A 71 2.76 -4.03 0.24
CA THR A 71 3.04 -3.52 -1.11
C THR A 71 1.82 -3.62 -2.03
N LYS A 72 1.08 -4.74 -1.98
CA LYS A 72 -0.13 -4.93 -2.79
C LYS A 72 -1.30 -4.08 -2.31
N ALA A 73 -1.50 -3.99 -1.00
CA ALA A 73 -2.53 -3.13 -0.40
C ALA A 73 -2.28 -1.65 -0.74
N LYS A 74 -1.02 -1.18 -0.65
CA LYS A 74 -0.63 0.18 -1.03
C LYS A 74 -0.89 0.47 -2.51
N ARG A 75 -0.65 -0.50 -3.40
CA ARG A 75 -1.00 -0.37 -4.81
C ARG A 75 -2.51 -0.20 -5.01
N LEU A 76 -3.31 -1.05 -4.37
CA LEU A 76 -4.78 -0.93 -4.46
C LEU A 76 -5.25 0.42 -3.93
N TRP A 77 -4.66 0.89 -2.83
CA TRP A 77 -4.97 2.20 -2.26
C TRP A 77 -4.74 3.34 -3.25
N TYR A 78 -3.63 3.34 -3.99
CA TYR A 78 -3.40 4.33 -5.03
C TYR A 78 -4.38 4.22 -6.18
N GLU A 79 -4.72 3.01 -6.62
CA GLU A 79 -5.70 2.78 -7.68
C GLU A 79 -7.09 3.32 -7.26
N LEU A 80 -7.56 3.04 -6.04
CA LEU A 80 -8.84 3.58 -5.53
C LEU A 80 -8.80 5.10 -5.31
N ARG A 81 -7.65 5.64 -4.91
CA ARG A 81 -7.46 7.08 -4.76
C ARG A 81 -7.53 7.81 -6.10
N ILE A 82 -6.94 7.24 -7.17
CA ILE A 82 -7.05 7.78 -8.54
C ILE A 82 -8.50 7.75 -9.00
N LEU A 83 -9.19 6.64 -8.75
CA LEU A 83 -10.60 6.48 -9.15
C LEU A 83 -11.57 7.28 -8.29
N ARG A 84 -11.13 7.92 -7.20
CA ARG A 84 -12.01 8.63 -6.25
C ARG A 84 -13.09 9.51 -6.91
N PRO A 85 -12.83 10.27 -7.99
CA PRO A 85 -13.86 11.09 -8.64
C PRO A 85 -15.11 10.32 -9.10
N ILE A 86 -15.01 9.02 -9.40
CA ILE A 86 -16.14 8.24 -9.95
C ILE A 86 -17.21 7.88 -8.90
N ASN A 87 -16.80 7.80 -7.63
CA ASN A 87 -17.70 7.60 -6.50
C ASN A 87 -17.01 8.13 -5.23
N PRO A 88 -17.04 9.46 -5.01
CA PRO A 88 -16.17 10.12 -4.02
C PRO A 88 -16.35 9.64 -2.59
N VAL A 89 -17.57 9.30 -2.19
CA VAL A 89 -17.88 8.87 -0.82
C VAL A 89 -17.40 7.44 -0.59
N VAL A 90 -17.80 6.50 -1.43
CA VAL A 90 -17.48 5.08 -1.24
C VAL A 90 -15.98 4.82 -1.43
N LEU A 91 -15.37 5.38 -2.47
CA LEU A 91 -13.95 5.16 -2.74
C LEU A 91 -13.05 5.86 -1.73
N LYS A 92 -13.49 6.98 -1.13
CA LYS A 92 -12.79 7.57 0.01
C LYS A 92 -12.79 6.61 1.19
N ASN A 93 -13.94 6.05 1.55
CA ASN A 93 -14.04 5.13 2.69
C ASN A 93 -13.16 3.89 2.47
N LEU A 94 -13.23 3.25 1.31
CA LEU A 94 -12.37 2.12 0.97
C LEU A 94 -10.86 2.50 1.00
N SER A 95 -10.53 3.70 0.55
CA SER A 95 -9.15 4.20 0.62
C SER A 95 -8.68 4.46 2.05
N ASP A 96 -9.57 4.91 2.93
CA ASP A 96 -9.28 5.15 4.34
C ASP A 96 -9.12 3.83 5.11
N ASP A 97 -9.91 2.80 4.80
CA ASP A 97 -9.74 1.44 5.33
C ASP A 97 -8.37 0.86 4.95
N LEU A 98 -8.00 0.96 3.67
CA LEU A 98 -6.66 0.56 3.20
C LEU A 98 -5.54 1.34 3.88
N ARG A 99 -5.76 2.63 4.16
CA ARG A 99 -4.78 3.47 4.88
C ARG A 99 -4.64 3.05 6.34
N ALA A 100 -5.74 2.74 7.03
CA ALA A 100 -5.70 2.27 8.41
C ALA A 100 -4.85 1.01 8.55
N MET A 101 -5.05 0.03 7.66
CA MET A 101 -4.22 -1.18 7.58
C MET A 101 -2.76 -0.87 7.26
N ALA A 102 -2.53 0.00 6.26
CA ALA A 102 -1.18 0.38 5.88
C ALA A 102 -0.43 1.08 7.02
N ASN A 103 -1.11 1.84 7.89
CA ASN A 103 -0.49 2.48 9.04
C ASN A 103 -0.01 1.45 10.07
N LEU A 104 -0.81 0.42 10.37
CA LEU A 104 -0.42 -0.67 11.26
C LEU A 104 0.79 -1.44 10.71
N LEU A 105 0.74 -1.82 9.43
CA LEU A 105 1.85 -2.51 8.77
C LEU A 105 3.10 -1.62 8.64
N GLY A 106 2.93 -0.31 8.59
CA GLY A 106 4.04 0.65 8.60
C GLY A 106 4.78 0.63 9.93
N ARG A 107 4.04 0.74 11.03
CA ARG A 107 4.59 0.66 12.39
C ARG A 107 5.27 -0.70 12.65
N ALA A 108 4.66 -1.80 12.19
CA ALA A 108 5.26 -3.13 12.31
C ALA A 108 6.60 -3.23 11.54
N HIS A 109 6.66 -2.63 10.34
CA HIS A 109 7.89 -2.57 9.57
C HIS A 109 8.97 -1.73 10.25
N ASP A 110 8.61 -0.57 10.80
CA ASP A 110 9.54 0.31 11.52
C ASP A 110 10.14 -0.41 12.75
N LEU A 111 9.33 -1.21 13.45
CA LEU A 111 9.79 -2.06 14.55
C LEU A 111 10.72 -3.18 14.07
N SER A 112 10.41 -3.85 12.96
CA SER A 112 11.32 -4.84 12.35
C SER A 112 12.67 -4.22 12.03
N PHE A 113 12.68 -3.04 11.41
CA PHE A 113 13.90 -2.32 11.06
C PHE A 113 14.71 -1.92 12.30
N LEU A 114 14.03 -1.46 13.37
CA LEU A 114 14.68 -1.17 14.65
C LEU A 114 15.29 -2.44 15.27
N GLY A 115 14.56 -3.56 15.25
CA GLY A 115 15.04 -4.85 15.75
C GLY A 115 16.29 -5.33 15.01
N ASP A 116 16.30 -5.23 13.68
CA ASP A 116 17.47 -5.62 12.87
C ASP A 116 18.71 -4.77 13.19
N ARG A 117 18.53 -3.48 13.45
CA ARG A 117 19.62 -2.60 13.87
C ARG A 117 20.15 -2.92 15.26
N LEU A 118 19.27 -3.29 16.20
CA LEU A 118 19.68 -3.71 17.54
C LEU A 118 20.47 -5.02 17.49
N ARG A 119 20.08 -5.97 16.63
CA ARG A 119 20.82 -7.22 16.44
C ARG A 119 22.17 -7.04 15.74
N GLY A 120 22.27 -6.04 14.86
CA GLY A 120 23.50 -5.72 14.11
C GLY A 120 24.49 -4.78 14.83
N GLY A 121 24.14 -4.27 16.03
CA GLY A 121 25.02 -3.45 16.86
C GLY A 121 26.14 -4.27 17.51
N ASP A 122 27.17 -3.59 18.03
CA ASP A 122 28.29 -4.24 18.72
C ASP A 122 27.80 -4.98 19.98
N GLN A 123 27.91 -6.31 19.98
CA GLN A 123 27.42 -7.20 21.04
C GLN A 123 28.15 -7.01 22.38
N LYS A 124 29.21 -6.20 22.42
CA LYS A 124 29.95 -5.85 23.65
C LYS A 124 29.49 -4.54 24.30
N SER A 125 28.30 -4.02 23.95
CA SER A 125 27.77 -2.84 24.61
C SER A 125 27.39 -3.14 26.07
N GLU A 126 27.57 -2.17 26.97
CA GLU A 126 27.08 -2.21 28.36
C GLU A 126 25.57 -2.49 28.48
N TRP A 127 24.82 -2.27 27.40
CA TRP A 127 23.36 -2.36 27.33
C TRP A 127 22.84 -3.69 26.76
N GLU A 128 23.65 -4.74 26.73
CA GLU A 128 23.26 -6.02 26.13
C GLU A 128 21.94 -6.57 26.71
N ARG A 129 21.79 -6.54 28.04
CA ARG A 129 20.57 -7.04 28.72
C ARG A 129 19.33 -6.22 28.35
N GLU A 130 19.46 -4.90 28.32
CA GLU A 130 18.41 -3.95 27.96
C GLU A 130 18.03 -4.08 26.48
N GLY A 131 19.02 -4.29 25.61
CA GLY A 131 18.83 -4.60 24.19
C GLY A 131 18.00 -5.86 23.97
N HIS A 132 18.31 -6.96 24.69
CA HIS A 132 17.52 -8.19 24.62
C HIS A 132 16.08 -8.00 25.10
N LYS A 133 15.86 -7.27 26.20
CA LYS A 133 14.50 -6.94 26.67
C LYS A 133 13.73 -6.11 25.64
N LEU A 134 14.38 -5.13 25.03
CA LEU A 134 13.77 -4.29 24.00
C LEU A 134 13.42 -5.11 22.74
N LEU A 135 14.30 -6.03 22.32
CA LEU A 135 14.01 -6.95 21.21
C LEU A 135 12.76 -7.79 21.47
N ALA A 136 12.59 -8.32 22.67
CA ALA A 136 11.38 -9.07 23.03
C ALA A 136 10.10 -8.20 22.94
N VAL A 137 10.16 -6.94 23.41
CA VAL A 137 9.04 -5.99 23.29
C VAL A 137 8.74 -5.64 21.82
N ILE A 138 9.77 -5.48 21.00
CA ILE A 138 9.66 -5.22 19.56
C ILE A 138 8.94 -6.39 18.87
N GLU A 139 9.35 -7.62 19.15
CA GLU A 139 8.78 -8.83 18.53
C GLU A 139 7.29 -8.99 18.87
N VAL A 140 6.92 -8.82 20.14
CA VAL A 140 5.51 -8.84 20.58
C VAL A 140 4.70 -7.72 19.91
N SER A 141 5.20 -6.48 19.96
CA SER A 141 4.51 -5.32 19.40
C SER A 141 4.34 -5.43 17.88
N GLN A 142 5.34 -5.97 17.18
CA GLN A 142 5.25 -6.23 15.74
C GLN A 142 4.15 -7.25 15.44
N GLY A 143 4.10 -8.35 16.20
CA GLY A 143 3.07 -9.38 16.06
C GLY A 143 1.66 -8.81 16.29
N ASP A 144 1.47 -7.99 17.31
CA ASP A 144 0.18 -7.35 17.62
C ASP A 144 -0.29 -6.43 16.48
N LEU A 145 0.61 -5.60 15.95
CA LEU A 145 0.32 -4.72 14.82
C LEU A 145 0.00 -5.50 13.53
N GLN A 146 0.71 -6.60 13.29
CA GLN A 146 0.45 -7.48 12.15
C GLN A 146 -0.92 -8.17 12.25
N ARG A 147 -1.30 -8.64 13.45
CA ARG A 147 -2.63 -9.22 13.69
C ARG A 147 -3.74 -8.18 13.50
N GLY A 148 -3.62 -7.01 14.10
CA GLY A 148 -4.61 -5.94 13.93
C GLY A 148 -4.74 -5.48 12.46
N ALA A 149 -3.64 -5.49 11.70
CA ALA A 149 -3.69 -5.23 10.27
C ALA A 149 -4.40 -6.34 9.48
N ALA A 150 -4.19 -7.60 9.86
CA ALA A 150 -4.85 -8.74 9.24
C ALA A 150 -6.37 -8.72 9.49
N GLU A 151 -6.82 -8.44 10.72
CA GLU A 151 -8.25 -8.36 11.06
C GLU A 151 -9.00 -7.31 10.20
N LEU A 152 -8.43 -6.11 10.07
CA LEU A 152 -8.98 -5.08 9.18
C LEU A 152 -8.97 -5.53 7.71
N ALA A 153 -7.95 -6.31 7.32
CA ALA A 153 -7.80 -6.79 5.95
C ALA A 153 -8.78 -7.91 5.61
N GLU A 154 -9.04 -8.82 6.53
CA GLU A 154 -10.06 -9.85 6.35
C GLU A 154 -11.41 -9.23 6.06
N HIS A 155 -11.78 -8.17 6.79
CA HIS A 155 -13.02 -7.44 6.54
C HIS A 155 -13.03 -6.77 5.16
N PHE A 156 -11.97 -6.03 4.82
CA PHE A 156 -11.86 -5.34 3.53
C PHE A 156 -11.86 -6.30 2.34
N PHE A 157 -11.17 -7.45 2.46
CA PHE A 157 -10.99 -8.43 1.39
C PHE A 157 -12.01 -9.58 1.40
N ALA A 158 -13.10 -9.45 2.16
CA ALA A 158 -14.15 -10.45 2.28
C ALA A 158 -14.88 -10.70 0.94
N GLU A 159 -15.08 -9.65 0.14
CA GLU A 159 -15.75 -9.72 -1.15
C GLU A 159 -14.93 -10.53 -2.17
N ARG A 160 -15.60 -11.27 -3.06
CA ARG A 160 -14.90 -12.00 -4.14
C ARG A 160 -14.28 -10.99 -5.11
N PRO A 161 -13.09 -11.27 -5.68
CA PRO A 161 -12.44 -10.32 -6.57
C PRO A 161 -13.27 -9.93 -7.80
N ARG A 162 -14.12 -10.85 -8.29
CA ARG A 162 -15.01 -10.56 -9.40
C ARG A 162 -16.06 -9.53 -9.00
N ASP A 163 -16.76 -9.77 -7.90
CA ASP A 163 -17.81 -8.90 -7.38
C ASP A 163 -17.26 -7.50 -7.07
N PHE A 164 -16.08 -7.40 -6.43
CA PHE A 164 -15.40 -6.12 -6.21
C PHE A 164 -15.10 -5.39 -7.53
N GLY A 165 -14.60 -6.12 -8.53
CA GLY A 165 -14.36 -5.59 -9.87
C GLY A 165 -15.65 -5.11 -10.54
N ASP A 166 -16.71 -5.90 -10.50
CA ASP A 166 -17.99 -5.60 -11.14
C ASP A 166 -18.66 -4.37 -10.48
N ARG A 167 -18.48 -4.18 -9.17
CA ARG A 167 -18.90 -2.96 -8.46
C ARG A 167 -18.14 -1.70 -8.91
N ILE A 168 -16.83 -1.79 -9.11
CA ILE A 168 -16.03 -0.70 -9.71
C ILE A 168 -16.50 -0.41 -11.14
N ALA A 169 -16.84 -1.45 -11.92
CA ALA A 169 -17.36 -1.30 -13.28
C ALA A 169 -18.62 -0.46 -13.33
N SER A 170 -19.59 -0.79 -12.47
CA SER A 170 -20.85 -0.07 -12.39
C SER A 170 -20.65 1.42 -12.07
N TRP A 171 -19.70 1.77 -11.20
CA TRP A 171 -19.38 3.17 -10.93
C TRP A 171 -18.72 3.87 -12.13
N LEU A 172 -17.83 3.18 -12.84
CA LEU A 172 -17.21 3.71 -14.06
C LEU A 172 -18.25 3.97 -15.16
N GLU A 173 -19.15 3.02 -15.40
CA GLU A 173 -20.21 3.11 -16.43
C GLU A 173 -21.21 4.23 -16.12
N ASN A 174 -21.61 4.37 -14.85
CA ASN A 174 -22.48 5.46 -14.42
C ASN A 174 -21.80 6.82 -14.60
N TRP A 175 -20.54 6.93 -14.16
CA TRP A 175 -19.76 8.16 -14.26
C TRP A 175 -19.49 8.57 -15.71
N GLU A 176 -19.20 7.61 -16.61
CA GLU A 176 -19.04 7.87 -18.04
C GLU A 176 -20.33 8.38 -18.69
N SER A 177 -21.47 7.81 -18.28
CA SER A 177 -22.80 8.23 -18.74
C SER A 177 -23.19 9.63 -18.24
N GLU A 178 -22.68 10.05 -17.07
CA GLU A 178 -22.93 11.37 -16.49
C GLU A 178 -22.00 12.48 -17.07
N ILE A 179 -20.85 12.13 -17.66
CA ILE A 179 -19.75 13.09 -17.91
C ILE A 179 -19.39 13.33 -19.38
N ALA A 180 -19.96 12.63 -20.38
CA ALA A 180 -19.59 12.87 -21.79
C ALA A 180 -19.47 14.38 -22.15
N PRO A 181 -18.25 14.90 -22.47
CA PRO A 181 -17.20 14.24 -23.25
C PRO A 181 -15.86 14.05 -22.51
N SER A 182 -15.38 12.80 -22.50
CA SER A 182 -14.02 12.31 -22.17
C SER A 182 -13.63 12.12 -20.69
N LEU A 183 -13.35 10.85 -20.36
CA LEU A 183 -12.77 10.36 -19.09
C LEU A 183 -11.47 11.09 -18.71
N ALA A 184 -10.73 11.63 -19.68
CA ALA A 184 -9.51 12.40 -19.44
C ALA A 184 -9.78 13.80 -18.88
N GLU A 185 -10.87 14.47 -19.31
CA GLU A 185 -11.19 15.84 -18.86
C GLU A 185 -11.64 15.89 -17.39
N ALA A 186 -12.27 14.83 -16.91
CA ALA A 186 -12.77 14.75 -15.54
C ALA A 186 -11.76 14.17 -14.52
N LEU A 187 -10.68 13.52 -14.97
CA LEU A 187 -9.59 13.06 -14.09
C LEU A 187 -8.51 14.12 -13.83
N VAL A 188 -8.48 15.21 -14.61
CA VAL A 188 -7.44 16.26 -14.57
C VAL A 188 -7.88 17.52 -13.79
N ARG A 189 -9.15 17.61 -13.32
CA ARG A 189 -9.64 18.72 -12.50
C ARG A 189 -9.38 18.58 -11.00
#